data_AF-A0A661D294-F1
#
_entry.id   AF-A0A661D294-F1
#
_cell.length_a   1.000
_cell.length_b   1.000
_cell.length_c   1.000
_cell.angle_alpha   90.00
_cell.angle_beta   90.00
_cell.angle_gamma   90.00
#
_symmetry.space_group_name_H-M   'P 1'
#
loop_
_entity.id
_entity.type
_entity.pdbx_description
1 polymer ?
#
loop_
_entity_poly.entity_id
_entity_poly.type
_entity_poly.pdbx_seq_one_letter_code
_entity_poly.pdbx_strand_id
1 'polypeptide(L)'
;MGRRCAVSPEFPTGNGKVDLHLQCGSLRGIIEVKSFVDSYQIKHDRLQAADYAKSLSIDSATIALFIPVLEETVLEKLSTQDVTSGVEVNVVAIGWV
;
A
#
# COMPACT_ATOMS: atom_id res chain seq x y z
N MET A 1 5.11 11.93 19.15
CA MET A 1 5.56 11.85 17.74
C MET A 1 7.07 11.64 17.72
N GLY A 2 7.55 10.60 17.04
CA GLY A 2 8.97 10.30 16.94
C GLY A 2 9.70 11.44 16.23
N ARG A 3 10.81 11.93 16.80
CA ARG A 3 11.50 13.17 16.35
C ARG A 3 12.15 13.07 14.95
N ARG A 4 11.87 12.04 14.15
CA ARG A 4 12.51 11.81 12.84
C ARG A 4 11.60 11.16 11.79
N CYS A 5 10.79 10.19 12.21
CA CYS A 5 9.78 9.59 11.35
C CYS A 5 8.39 9.67 12.00
N ALA A 6 7.36 9.88 11.19
CA ALA A 6 5.95 9.91 11.57
C ALA A 6 5.15 8.95 10.69
N VAL A 7 4.21 8.26 11.33
CA VAL A 7 3.15 7.48 10.67
C VAL A 7 1.85 8.14 11.08
N SER A 8 1.12 8.69 10.11
CA SER A 8 -0.12 9.43 10.36
C SER A 8 -1.26 8.72 9.65
N PRO A 9 -2.32 8.33 10.36
CA PRO A 9 -3.48 7.75 9.72
C PRO A 9 -4.32 8.82 9.02
N GLU A 10 -4.93 8.46 7.90
CA GLU A 10 -5.97 9.25 7.24
C GLU A 10 -7.35 8.81 7.78
N PHE A 11 -8.15 9.77 8.23
CA PHE A 11 -9.51 9.52 8.68
C PHE A 11 -10.49 10.55 8.11
N PRO A 12 -11.73 10.15 7.76
CA PRO A 12 -12.24 8.77 7.76
C PRO A 12 -11.66 7.92 6.61
N THR A 13 -11.60 6.59 6.79
CA THR A 13 -11.17 5.66 5.73
C THR A 13 -12.29 5.40 4.72
N GLY A 14 -11.96 4.84 3.55
CA GLY A 14 -12.93 4.53 2.50
C GLY A 14 -13.42 5.72 1.66
N ASN A 15 -12.70 6.86 1.72
CA ASN A 15 -13.01 8.09 0.97
C ASN A 15 -12.20 8.23 -0.34
N GLY A 16 -11.52 7.16 -0.77
CA GLY A 16 -10.65 7.16 -1.95
C GLY A 16 -9.24 7.70 -1.70
N LYS A 17 -8.87 7.97 -0.45
CA LYS A 17 -7.50 8.24 -0.01
C LYS A 17 -6.88 7.01 0.64
N VAL A 18 -5.56 7.05 0.83
CA VAL A 18 -4.83 5.98 1.52
C VAL A 18 -4.96 6.02 3.03
N ASP A 19 -4.86 4.84 3.66
CA ASP A 19 -4.99 4.69 5.12
C ASP A 19 -3.86 5.34 5.94
N LEU A 20 -2.60 5.26 5.49
CA LEU A 20 -1.44 5.74 6.23
C LEU A 20 -0.50 6.59 5.37
N HIS A 21 -0.05 7.71 5.94
CA HIS A 21 1.05 8.51 5.42
C HIS A 21 2.31 8.27 6.24
N LEU A 22 3.42 8.01 5.54
CA LEU A 22 4.75 7.86 6.11
C LEU A 22 5.59 9.08 5.77
N GLN A 23 6.29 9.61 6.77
CA GLN A 23 7.28 10.65 6.57
C GLN A 23 8.52 10.34 7.41
N CYS A 24 9.70 10.36 6.81
CA CYS A 24 10.96 10.34 7.56
C CYS A 24 12.00 11.25 6.89
N GLY A 25 12.24 12.43 7.48
CA GLY A 25 13.01 13.48 6.81
C GLY A 25 12.33 13.91 5.49
N SER A 26 13.06 13.82 4.37
CA SER A 26 12.55 14.08 3.03
C SER A 26 11.83 12.87 2.39
N LEU A 27 11.97 11.68 2.98
CA LEU A 27 11.32 10.48 2.48
C LEU A 27 9.83 10.56 2.83
N ARG A 28 8.99 10.32 1.82
CA ARG A 28 7.55 10.26 1.94
C ARG A 28 7.08 8.96 1.31
N GLY A 29 6.06 8.36 1.88
CA GLY A 29 5.44 7.16 1.36
C GLY A 29 4.02 7.05 1.86
N ILE A 30 3.27 6.14 1.27
CA ILE A 30 1.89 5.86 1.66
C ILE A 30 1.69 4.36 1.78
N ILE A 31 0.83 3.96 2.72
CA ILE A 31 0.37 2.58 2.85
C ILE A 31 -1.15 2.56 2.74
N GLU A 32 -1.65 1.75 1.81
CA GLU A 32 -3.05 1.35 1.74
C GLU A 32 -3.20 -0.06 2.33
N VAL A 33 -4.22 -0.29 3.14
CA VAL A 33 -4.50 -1.59 3.75
C VAL A 33 -5.69 -2.23 3.04
N LYS A 34 -5.50 -3.43 2.50
CA LYS A 34 -6.55 -4.19 1.81
C LYS A 34 -6.65 -5.61 2.36
N SER A 35 -7.86 -6.16 2.32
CA SER A 35 -8.07 -7.61 2.47
C SER A 35 -8.12 -8.27 1.11
N PHE A 36 -7.46 -9.41 0.96
CA PHE A 36 -7.48 -10.16 -0.29
C PHE A 36 -8.88 -10.73 -0.56
N VAL A 37 -9.40 -10.45 -1.76
CA VAL A 37 -10.66 -11.03 -2.26
C VAL A 37 -10.35 -11.85 -3.52
N ASP A 38 -9.78 -11.20 -4.54
CA ASP A 38 -9.34 -11.85 -5.77
C ASP A 38 -8.21 -11.06 -6.46
N SER A 39 -7.67 -11.61 -7.55
CA SER A 39 -6.56 -11.02 -8.31
C SER A 39 -6.96 -9.84 -9.20
N TYR A 40 -8.25 -9.68 -9.51
CA TYR A 40 -8.77 -8.56 -10.28
C TYR A 40 -8.83 -7.30 -9.41
N GLN A 41 -9.25 -7.44 -8.16
CA GLN A 41 -9.28 -6.36 -7.18
C GLN A 41 -7.88 -5.78 -6.92
N ILE A 42 -6.84 -6.63 -6.84
CA ILE A 42 -5.45 -6.15 -6.67
C ILE A 42 -5.03 -5.19 -7.80
N LYS A 43 -5.42 -5.47 -9.06
CA LYS A 43 -5.06 -4.60 -10.18
C LYS A 43 -5.70 -3.22 -10.06
N HIS A 44 -6.97 -3.17 -9.64
CA HIS A 44 -7.66 -1.92 -9.37
C HIS A 44 -7.06 -1.17 -8.20
N ASP A 45 -6.75 -1.88 -7.11
CA ASP A 45 -6.14 -1.29 -5.92
C ASP A 45 -4.76 -0.67 -6.23
N ARG A 46 -3.96 -1.32 -7.08
CA ARG A 46 -2.69 -0.76 -7.56
C ARG A 46 -2.87 0.55 -8.32
N LEU A 47 -3.85 0.60 -9.22
CA LEU A 47 -4.13 1.81 -9.99
C LEU A 47 -4.57 2.96 -9.07
N GLN A 48 -5.48 2.67 -8.15
CA GLN A 48 -5.95 3.65 -7.16
C GLN A 48 -4.80 4.19 -6.29
N ALA A 49 -3.96 3.30 -5.75
CA ALA A 49 -2.82 3.68 -4.94
C ALA A 49 -1.80 4.52 -5.72
N ALA A 50 -1.53 4.15 -6.97
CA ALA A 50 -0.63 4.89 -7.85
C ALA A 50 -1.16 6.29 -8.18
N ASP A 51 -2.44 6.41 -8.55
CA ASP A 51 -3.05 7.68 -8.87
C ASP A 51 -3.08 8.62 -7.66
N TYR A 52 -3.35 8.07 -6.47
CA TYR A 52 -3.29 8.84 -5.23
C TYR A 52 -1.86 9.30 -4.89
N ALA A 53 -0.86 8.40 -4.94
CA ALA A 53 0.54 8.77 -4.75
C ALA A 53 0.99 9.89 -5.70
N LYS A 54 0.61 9.76 -6.98
CA LYS A 54 0.89 10.76 -8.01
C LYS A 54 0.26 12.12 -7.68
N SER A 55 -0.98 12.12 -7.18
CA SER A 55 -1.66 13.36 -6.75
C SER A 55 -0.91 14.08 -5.61
N LEU A 56 -0.15 13.34 -4.81
CA LEU A 56 0.68 13.86 -3.70
C LEU A 56 2.13 14.16 -4.11
N SER A 57 2.48 13.97 -5.39
CA SER A 57 3.86 14.02 -5.87
C SER A 57 4.79 13.10 -5.08
N ILE A 58 4.32 11.89 -4.79
CA ILE A 58 5.06 10.78 -4.20
C ILE A 58 5.26 9.73 -5.29
N ASP A 59 6.47 9.18 -5.37
CA ASP A 59 6.91 8.24 -6.41
C ASP A 59 6.73 6.77 -6.02
N SER A 60 6.30 6.49 -4.78
CA SER A 60 6.07 5.15 -4.28
C SER A 60 4.79 5.01 -3.44
N ALA A 61 4.15 3.85 -3.54
CA ALA A 61 3.01 3.42 -2.74
C ALA A 61 3.20 1.97 -2.28
N THR A 62 2.70 1.64 -1.09
CA THR A 62 2.66 0.26 -0.60
C THR A 62 1.22 -0.16 -0.34
N ILE A 63 0.86 -1.37 -0.76
CA ILE A 63 -0.40 -2.03 -0.44
C ILE A 63 -0.09 -3.17 0.54
N ALA A 64 -0.53 -3.03 1.78
CA ALA A 64 -0.51 -4.11 2.77
C ALA A 64 -1.73 -5.01 2.55
N LEU A 65 -1.53 -6.17 1.93
CA LEU A 65 -2.56 -7.10 1.52
C LEU A 65 -2.73 -8.23 2.54
N PHE A 66 -3.75 -8.15 3.39
CA PHE A 66 -4.04 -9.17 4.39
C PHE A 66 -4.75 -10.38 3.77
N ILE A 67 -4.20 -11.57 3.97
CA ILE A 67 -4.71 -12.84 3.45
C ILE A 67 -4.79 -13.89 4.56
N PRO A 68 -5.89 -14.69 4.66
CA PRO A 68 -6.05 -15.71 5.70
C PRO A 68 -5.27 -17.00 5.37
N VAL A 69 -3.98 -16.86 5.04
CA VAL A 69 -3.06 -17.95 4.68
C VAL A 69 -1.68 -17.62 5.26
N LEU A 70 -1.02 -18.60 5.89
CA LEU A 70 0.34 -18.46 6.41
C LEU A 70 1.41 -19.09 5.51
N GLU A 71 1.01 -19.76 4.43
CA GLU A 71 1.95 -20.43 3.52
C GLU A 71 2.84 -19.38 2.83
N GLU A 72 4.13 -19.40 3.17
CA GLU A 72 5.12 -18.44 2.71
C GLU A 72 5.17 -18.37 1.17
N THR A 73 5.11 -19.51 0.48
CA THR A 73 5.14 -19.53 -0.99
C THR A 73 3.95 -18.81 -1.63
N VAL A 74 2.81 -18.75 -0.94
CA VAL A 74 1.62 -18.01 -1.37
C VAL A 74 1.82 -16.52 -1.13
N LEU A 75 2.33 -16.15 0.05
CA LEU A 75 2.62 -14.76 0.41
C LEU A 75 3.68 -14.13 -0.52
N GLU A 76 4.74 -14.86 -0.84
CA GLU A 76 5.79 -14.43 -1.76
C GLU A 76 5.23 -14.22 -3.18
N LYS A 77 4.38 -15.14 -3.68
CA LYS A 77 3.76 -15.00 -5.01
C LYS A 77 2.83 -13.80 -5.13
N LEU A 78 2.17 -13.42 -4.03
CA LEU A 78 1.26 -12.28 -3.98
C LEU A 78 1.99 -10.96 -3.69
N SER A 79 3.17 -11.03 -3.09
CA SER A 79 4.03 -9.88 -2.85
C SER A 79 4.77 -9.53 -4.13
N THR A 80 4.45 -8.37 -4.70
CA THR A 80 4.95 -7.98 -6.03
C THR A 80 5.31 -6.51 -6.06
N GLN A 81 6.28 -6.16 -6.89
CA GLN A 81 6.63 -4.80 -7.20
C GLN A 81 6.30 -4.53 -8.68
N ASP A 82 5.63 -3.42 -8.97
CA ASP A 82 5.29 -3.02 -10.34
C ASP A 82 5.25 -1.50 -10.47
N VAL A 83 5.44 -0.98 -11.69
CA VAL A 83 5.32 0.46 -11.97
C VAL A 83 3.96 0.72 -12.60
N THR A 84 3.09 1.42 -11.87
CA THR A 84 1.73 1.79 -12.31
C THR A 84 1.63 3.30 -12.42
N SER A 85 1.18 3.84 -13.56
CA SER A 85 1.03 5.30 -13.78
C SER A 85 2.30 6.15 -13.54
N GLY A 86 3.48 5.53 -13.55
CA GLY A 86 4.77 6.17 -13.24
C GLY A 86 5.15 6.20 -11.75
N VAL A 87 4.40 5.48 -10.90
CA VAL A 87 4.64 5.30 -9.47
C VAL A 87 5.04 3.85 -9.21
N GLU A 88 6.02 3.63 -8.35
CA GLU A 88 6.37 2.31 -7.86
C GLU A 88 5.33 1.82 -6.84
N VAL A 89 4.63 0.74 -7.16
CA VAL A 89 3.62 0.15 -6.27
C VAL A 89 4.12 -1.20 -5.75
N ASN A 90 4.30 -1.27 -4.44
CA ASN A 90 4.72 -2.47 -3.73
C ASN A 90 3.51 -3.13 -3.08
N VAL A 91 3.13 -4.32 -3.52
CA VAL A 91 2.17 -5.17 -2.80
C VAL A 91 2.94 -6.05 -1.85
N VAL A 92 2.58 -6.01 -0.57
CA VAL A 92 3.16 -6.86 0.49
C VAL A 92 2.03 -7.70 1.07
N ALA A 93 2.06 -9.01 0.84
CA ALA A 93 1.09 -9.93 1.39
C ALA A 93 1.41 -10.24 2.87
N ILE A 94 0.41 -10.10 3.73
CA ILE A 94 0.51 -10.33 5.18
C ILE A 94 -0.46 -11.44 5.56
N GLY A 95 0.08 -12.60 5.93
CA GLY A 95 -0.71 -13.73 6.40
C GLY A 95 -1.27 -13.51 7.81
N TRP A 96 -2.50 -13.96 8.04
CA TRP A 96 -3.12 -14.00 9.38
C TRP A 96 -3.98 -15.25 9.58
N VAL A 97 -4.27 -15.59 10.84
CA VAL A 97 -5.14 -16.70 11.28
C VAL A 97 -6.13 -16.23 12.32
#